data_AF-A0A2H0VEV4-F1
#
_entry.id   AF-A0A2H0VEV4-F1
#
_cell.length_a   1.000
_cell.length_b   1.000
_cell.length_c   1.000
_cell.angle_alpha   90.00
_cell.angle_beta   90.00
_cell.angle_gamma   90.00
#
_symmetry.space_group_name_H-M   'P 1'
#
loop_
_entity.id
_entity.type
_entity.pdbx_description
1 polymer ?
#
loop_
_entity_poly.entity_id
_entity_poly.type
_entity_poly.pdbx_seq_one_letter_code
_entity_poly.pdbx_strand_id
1 'polypeptide(L)'
;MEARSDGGGEVGVLRKSFFERNNQLWWQLLGIKRKIIRKGHPEDDSFVERSHLTDDEKFYLPFLSQINSEQELLQRGMWWQDYYNRLRGHQSLNDLSPYQYL
;
A
#
# COMPACT_ATOMS: atom_id res chain seq x y z
N MET A 1 11.57 -8.35 -11.01
CA MET A 1 10.47 -7.79 -10.20
C MET A 1 10.61 -6.27 -10.17
N GLU A 2 9.53 -5.50 -10.19
CA GLU A 2 9.57 -4.02 -10.14
C GLU A 2 8.77 -3.54 -8.92
N ALA A 3 9.30 -2.54 -8.21
CA ALA A 3 8.61 -1.87 -7.10
C ALA A 3 8.49 -0.37 -7.39
N ARG A 4 7.29 0.19 -7.19
CA ARG A 4 7.00 1.61 -7.35
C ARG A 4 6.74 2.28 -6.01
N SER A 5 7.15 3.54 -5.87
CA SER A 5 6.89 4.35 -4.68
C SER A 5 6.82 5.84 -5.03
N ASP A 6 6.10 6.63 -4.22
CA ASP A 6 6.04 8.09 -4.24
C ASP A 6 7.39 8.80 -3.98
N GLY A 7 8.34 8.09 -3.40
CA GLY A 7 9.63 8.65 -3.04
C GLY A 7 9.58 9.49 -1.77
N GLY A 8 8.70 9.18 -0.82
CA GLY A 8 8.70 9.77 0.52
C GLY A 8 10.04 9.64 1.25
N GLY A 9 10.17 10.36 2.38
CA GLY A 9 11.38 10.36 3.20
C GLY A 9 11.79 8.98 3.69
N GLU A 10 10.81 8.13 3.98
CA GLU A 10 10.98 6.77 4.49
C GLU A 10 11.66 5.84 3.47
N VAL A 11 11.36 6.02 2.19
CA VAL A 11 12.00 5.27 1.09
C VAL A 11 13.26 5.98 0.58
N GLY A 12 13.62 7.12 1.16
CA GLY A 12 14.96 7.65 1.05
C GLY A 12 15.28 8.48 -0.19
N VAL A 13 14.27 9.04 -0.86
CA VAL A 13 14.49 9.89 -2.06
C VAL A 13 14.87 11.32 -1.69
N LEU A 14 14.72 11.73 -0.43
CA LEU A 14 15.02 13.09 0.03
C LEU A 14 16.49 13.49 -0.15
N ARG A 15 17.43 12.52 -0.22
CA ARG A 15 18.85 12.77 -0.49
C ARG A 15 19.40 11.74 -1.47
N LYS A 16 20.09 12.20 -2.52
CA LYS A 16 20.68 11.36 -3.57
C LYS A 16 21.57 10.24 -3.02
N SER A 17 22.42 10.55 -2.05
CA SER A 17 23.32 9.56 -1.43
C SER A 17 22.57 8.45 -0.68
N PHE A 18 21.44 8.77 -0.05
CA PHE A 18 20.63 7.80 0.68
C PHE A 18 19.77 6.94 -0.28
N PHE A 19 19.34 7.52 -1.39
CA PHE A 19 18.68 6.80 -2.48
C PHE A 19 19.61 5.76 -3.11
N GLU A 20 20.82 6.16 -3.49
CA GLU A 20 21.82 5.30 -4.11
C GLU A 20 22.24 4.17 -3.16
N ARG A 21 22.48 4.50 -1.88
CA ARG A 21 22.82 3.52 -0.85
C ARG A 21 21.71 2.47 -0.68
N ASN A 22 20.45 2.87 -0.56
CA ASN A 22 19.36 1.91 -0.44
C ASN A 22 19.19 1.06 -1.71
N ASN A 23 19.37 1.67 -2.88
CA ASN A 23 19.29 0.96 -4.16
C ASN A 23 20.35 -0.15 -4.25
N GLN A 24 21.58 0.13 -3.84
CA GLN A 24 22.67 -0.84 -3.86
C GLN A 24 22.53 -1.91 -2.79
N LEU A 25 22.17 -1.54 -1.55
CA LEU A 25 22.19 -2.47 -0.41
C LEU A 25 20.95 -3.36 -0.30
N TRP A 26 19.82 -2.96 -0.88
CA TRP A 26 18.57 -3.72 -0.75
C TRP A 26 17.99 -4.08 -2.10
N TRP A 27 17.62 -3.07 -2.90
CA TRP A 27 16.82 -3.28 -4.10
C TRP A 27 17.56 -4.09 -5.17
N GLN A 28 18.83 -3.76 -5.45
CA GLN A 28 19.65 -4.49 -6.41
C GLN A 28 19.97 -5.91 -5.95
N LEU A 29 20.31 -6.09 -4.66
CA LEU A 29 20.60 -7.43 -4.11
C LEU A 29 19.37 -8.36 -4.17
N LEU A 30 18.17 -7.80 -4.03
CA LEU A 30 16.91 -8.53 -4.16
C LEU A 30 16.46 -8.72 -5.62
N GLY A 31 17.21 -8.20 -6.61
CA GLY A 31 16.83 -8.26 -8.02
C GLY A 31 15.57 -7.44 -8.36
N ILE A 32 15.26 -6.42 -7.54
CA ILE A 32 14.09 -5.58 -7.69
C ILE A 32 14.49 -4.27 -8.37
N LYS A 33 13.85 -3.97 -9.49
CA LYS A 33 13.98 -2.66 -10.14
C LYS A 33 13.12 -1.65 -9.41
N ARG A 34 13.73 -0.61 -8.86
CA ARG A 34 13.04 0.49 -8.21
C ARG A 34 12.59 1.54 -9.22
N LYS A 35 11.35 2.02 -9.11
CA LYS A 35 10.78 3.11 -9.93
C LYS A 35 10.10 4.13 -9.02
N ILE A 36 10.38 5.41 -9.24
CA ILE A 36 9.77 6.52 -8.50
C ILE A 36 8.71 7.15 -9.40
N ILE A 37 7.50 7.35 -8.87
CA ILE A 37 6.45 8.09 -9.60
C ILE A 37 6.80 9.58 -9.68
N ARG A 38 6.20 10.31 -10.62
CA ARG A 38 6.50 11.73 -10.76
C ARG A 38 5.96 12.47 -9.53
N LYS A 39 6.75 13.40 -8.99
CA LYS A 39 6.36 14.16 -7.79
C LYS A 39 5.10 14.98 -8.08
N GLY A 40 4.08 14.84 -7.24
CA GLY A 40 2.80 15.53 -7.40
C GLY A 40 1.87 14.92 -8.46
N HIS A 41 2.15 13.68 -8.88
CA HIS A 41 1.35 12.94 -9.86
C HIS A 41 0.79 11.63 -9.26
N PRO A 42 -0.21 11.70 -8.36
CA PRO A 42 -0.82 10.51 -7.76
C PRO A 42 -1.49 9.59 -8.79
N GLU A 43 -1.82 10.10 -9.98
CA GLU A 43 -2.34 9.29 -11.08
C GLU A 43 -1.37 8.21 -11.56
N ASP A 44 -0.06 8.41 -11.35
CA ASP A 44 0.98 7.42 -11.68
C ASP A 44 0.87 6.15 -10.80
N ASP A 45 0.10 6.21 -9.70
CA ASP A 45 -0.20 5.09 -8.80
C ASP A 45 -1.70 4.98 -8.43
N SER A 46 -2.56 5.19 -9.44
CA SER A 46 -4.03 5.20 -9.27
C SER A 46 -4.65 3.99 -8.55
N PHE A 47 -3.99 2.82 -8.56
CA PHE A 47 -4.44 1.65 -7.81
C PHE A 47 -4.25 1.81 -6.30
N VAL A 48 -3.11 2.37 -5.87
CA VAL A 48 -2.81 2.65 -4.47
C VAL A 48 -3.76 3.73 -3.94
N GLU A 49 -3.96 4.80 -4.69
CA GLU A 49 -4.89 5.87 -4.34
C GLU A 49 -6.33 5.36 -4.20
N ARG A 50 -6.78 4.48 -5.10
CA ARG A 50 -8.10 3.84 -4.98
C ARG A 50 -8.19 2.92 -3.77
N SER A 51 -7.10 2.23 -3.40
CA SER A 51 -7.06 1.41 -2.18
C SER A 51 -7.24 2.29 -0.94
N HIS A 52 -6.50 3.40 -0.85
CA HIS A 52 -6.63 4.35 0.26
C HIS A 52 -8.04 4.92 0.39
N LEU A 53 -8.65 5.34 -0.73
CA LEU A 53 -10.05 5.79 -0.71
C LEU A 53 -11.00 4.70 -0.21
N THR A 54 -10.75 3.43 -0.59
CA THR A 54 -11.58 2.32 -0.12
C THR A 54 -11.41 2.08 1.38
N ASP A 55 -10.18 2.19 1.89
CA ASP A 55 -9.90 2.10 3.32
C ASP A 55 -10.60 3.24 4.09
N ASP A 56 -10.56 4.47 3.56
CA ASP A 56 -11.28 5.61 4.15
C ASP A 56 -12.78 5.35 4.23
N GLU A 57 -13.40 4.97 3.12
CA GLU A 57 -14.86 4.78 3.02
C GLU A 57 -15.38 3.55 3.78
N LYS A 58 -14.60 2.46 3.81
CA LYS A 58 -15.08 1.15 4.27
C LYS A 58 -14.47 0.70 5.59
N PHE A 59 -13.35 1.29 6.01
CA PHE A 59 -12.68 0.96 7.26
C PHE A 59 -12.61 2.15 8.23
N TYR A 60 -12.00 3.27 7.84
CA TYR A 60 -11.81 4.38 8.77
C TYR A 60 -13.13 5.07 9.12
N LEU A 61 -13.91 5.53 8.13
CA LEU A 61 -15.18 6.22 8.40
C LEU A 61 -16.15 5.38 9.24
N PRO A 62 -16.34 4.06 8.99
CA PRO A 62 -17.28 3.27 9.77
C PRO A 62 -16.80 2.88 11.17
N PHE A 63 -15.49 2.70 11.39
CA PHE A 63 -14.99 2.05 12.61
C PHE A 63 -14.11 2.92 13.49
N LEU A 64 -13.47 3.97 12.95
CA LEU A 64 -12.45 4.72 13.69
C LEU A 64 -13.00 5.38 14.96
N SER A 65 -14.25 5.84 14.95
CA SER A 65 -14.91 6.44 16.12
C SER A 65 -15.19 5.45 17.26
N GLN A 66 -15.11 4.14 17.00
CA GLN A 66 -15.35 3.08 17.97
C GLN A 66 -14.04 2.48 18.51
N ILE A 67 -12.90 2.86 17.95
CA ILE A 67 -11.58 2.36 18.31
C ILE A 67 -10.99 3.29 19.36
N ASN A 68 -10.75 2.77 20.57
CA ASN A 68 -10.32 3.55 21.72
C ASN A 68 -8.88 3.25 22.15
N SER A 69 -8.19 2.34 21.45
CA SER A 69 -6.80 2.00 21.73
C SER A 69 -6.04 1.56 20.47
N GLU A 70 -4.72 1.65 20.52
CA GLU A 70 -3.83 1.12 19.47
C GLU A 70 -4.03 -0.39 19.28
N GLN A 71 -4.27 -1.14 20.35
CA GLN A 71 -4.51 -2.58 20.27
C GLN A 71 -5.80 -2.90 19.49
N GLU A 72 -6.88 -2.17 19.76
CA GLU A 72 -8.13 -2.30 19.00
C GLU A 72 -7.94 -1.89 17.53
N LEU A 73 -7.15 -0.85 17.26
CA LEU A 73 -6.82 -0.43 15.90
C LEU A 73 -6.10 -1.56 15.15
N LEU A 74 -5.08 -2.17 15.76
CA LEU A 74 -4.33 -3.27 15.16
C LEU A 74 -5.21 -4.50 14.93
N GLN A 75 -6.05 -4.86 15.90
CA GLN A 75 -6.98 -5.99 15.76
C GLN A 75 -7.97 -5.77 14.62
N ARG A 76 -8.56 -4.57 14.52
CA ARG A 76 -9.50 -4.26 13.44
C ARG A 76 -8.78 -4.14 12.10
N GLY A 77 -7.57 -3.59 12.06
CA GLY A 77 -6.75 -3.50 10.86
C GLY A 77 -6.38 -4.87 10.31
N MET A 78 -6.00 -5.83 11.17
CA MET A 78 -5.78 -7.21 10.76
C MET A 78 -7.04 -7.86 10.17
N TRP A 79 -8.19 -7.68 10.82
CA TRP A 79 -9.47 -8.16 10.28
C TRP A 79 -9.80 -7.51 8.94
N TRP A 80 -9.58 -6.21 8.78
CA TRP A 80 -9.84 -5.49 7.54
C TRP A 80 -8.98 -6.02 6.40
N GLN A 81 -7.68 -6.18 6.63
CA GLN A 81 -6.76 -6.76 5.65
C GLN A 81 -7.20 -8.17 5.24
N ASP A 82 -7.65 -8.98 6.21
CA ASP A 82 -8.14 -10.32 5.97
C ASP A 82 -9.40 -10.35 5.11
N TYR A 83 -10.38 -9.55 5.49
CA TYR A 83 -11.64 -9.39 4.79
C TYR A 83 -11.41 -8.88 3.36
N TYR A 84 -10.65 -7.80 3.19
CA TYR A 84 -10.43 -7.17 1.90
C TYR A 84 -9.74 -8.09 0.89
N ASN A 85 -8.72 -8.85 1.33
CA ASN A 85 -7.89 -9.65 0.43
C ASN A 85 -8.38 -11.08 0.23
N ARG A 86 -8.98 -11.71 1.26
CA ARG A 86 -9.37 -13.13 1.17
C ARG A 86 -10.86 -13.34 0.99
N LEU A 87 -11.70 -12.53 1.64
CA LEU A 87 -13.14 -12.80 1.76
C LEU A 87 -14.00 -11.93 0.84
N ARG A 88 -13.57 -10.71 0.56
CA ARG A 88 -14.31 -9.74 -0.25
C ARG A 88 -14.07 -10.01 -1.73
N GLY A 89 -15.15 -10.22 -2.48
CA GLY A 89 -15.13 -10.21 -3.95
C GLY A 89 -15.00 -8.79 -4.50
N HIS A 90 -14.25 -8.62 -5.57
CA HIS A 90 -14.05 -7.33 -6.24
C HIS A 90 -14.56 -7.42 -7.67
N GLN A 91 -15.46 -6.52 -8.06
CA GLN A 91 -16.04 -6.51 -9.40
C GLN A 91 -14.99 -6.41 -10.51
N SER A 92 -13.91 -5.65 -10.28
CA SER A 92 -12.78 -5.53 -11.22
C SER A 92 -12.00 -6.84 -11.39
N LEU A 93 -12.21 -7.82 -10.52
CA LEU A 93 -11.59 -9.14 -10.51
C LEU A 93 -12.62 -10.25 -10.80
N ASN A 94 -13.73 -9.94 -11.47
CA ASN A 94 -14.84 -10.88 -11.73
C ASN A 94 -15.43 -11.47 -10.43
N ASP A 95 -15.61 -10.62 -9.42
CA ASP A 95 -16.10 -10.97 -8.08
C ASP A 95 -15.23 -11.97 -7.29
N LEU A 96 -14.01 -12.24 -7.77
CA LEU A 96 -12.99 -12.95 -7.00
C LEU A 96 -12.36 -12.03 -5.95
N SER A 97 -11.86 -12.63 -4.87
CA SER A 97 -10.98 -11.92 -3.94
C SER A 97 -9.56 -11.79 -4.50
N PRO A 98 -8.76 -10.79 -4.06
CA PRO A 98 -7.37 -10.66 -4.48
C PRO A 98 -6.57 -11.95 -4.29
N TYR A 99 -6.84 -12.68 -3.20
CA TYR A 99 -6.20 -13.96 -2.93
C TYR A 99 -6.57 -15.05 -3.94
N GLN A 100 -7.80 -15.05 -4.47
CA GLN A 100 -8.23 -16.02 -5.49
C GLN A 100 -7.72 -15.67 -6.90
N TYR A 101 -7.43 -14.39 -7.14
CA TYR A 101 -6.98 -13.90 -8.44
C TYR A 101 -5.48 -14.10 -8.69
N LEU A 102 -4.66 -14.02 -7.63
CA LEU A 102 -3.20 -14.13 -7.67
C LEU A 102 -2.72 -15.58 -7.78
#